data_AF-A0A6P7TQJ8-F1
#
_entry.id   AF-A0A6P7TQJ8-F1
#
_cell.length_a   1.000
_cell.length_b   1.000
_cell.length_c   1.000
_cell.angle_alpha   90.00
_cell.angle_beta   90.00
_cell.angle_gamma   90.00
#
_symmetry.space_group_name_H-M   'P 1'
#
loop_
_entity.id
_entity.type
_entity.pdbx_description
1 polymer ?
#
loop_
_entity_poly.entity_id
_entity_poly.type
_entity_poly.pdbx_seq_one_letter_code
_entity_poly.pdbx_strand_id
1 'polypeptide(L)'
;MQDSWLSSKADMIQGFADRNDMKNFYDSLKEVYGPTTARTLSPLLSADGATLITDKEKVLERWGEHFDSVLNRSSTINGEAIDKLPQVPVEESMDVAPTLEEIQKACRLLSSGKTPGPVFIPAEVFKEGGIASTRKIHQLFRLIWMHETVPQDFKDASIIHLYKRNGNHQVCDNHRGISLLSITGKILA
;
A
#
# COMPACT_ATOMS: atom_id res chain seq x y z
N MET A 1 -6.56 -26.90 -0.70
CA MET A 1 -5.17 -27.40 -0.52
C MET A 1 -4.38 -26.54 0.47
N GLN A 2 -4.57 -25.21 0.51
CA GLN A 2 -3.99 -24.34 1.54
C GLN A 2 -4.66 -24.52 2.93
N ASP A 3 -5.97 -24.76 2.99
CA ASP A 3 -6.69 -24.86 4.27
C ASP A 3 -6.31 -26.10 5.11
N SER A 4 -6.03 -27.24 4.48
CA SER A 4 -5.65 -28.47 5.18
C SER A 4 -4.30 -28.33 5.89
N TRP A 5 -3.35 -27.59 5.30
CA TRP A 5 -2.05 -27.36 5.91
C TRP A 5 -2.18 -26.47 7.16
N LEU A 6 -2.96 -25.39 7.08
CA LEU A 6 -3.19 -24.48 8.21
C LEU A 6 -3.86 -25.19 9.39
N SER A 7 -4.89 -26.00 9.12
CA SER A 7 -5.56 -26.77 10.18
C SER A 7 -4.61 -27.77 10.85
N SER A 8 -3.85 -28.55 10.07
CA SER A 8 -2.87 -29.48 10.65
C SER A 8 -1.76 -28.78 11.42
N LYS A 9 -1.34 -27.59 10.98
CA LYS A 9 -0.34 -26.78 11.69
C LYS A 9 -0.89 -26.24 13.00
N ALA A 10 -2.16 -25.82 13.03
CA ALA A 10 -2.84 -25.36 14.24
C ALA A 10 -2.94 -26.47 15.29
N ASP A 11 -3.38 -27.68 14.89
CA ASP A 11 -3.47 -28.85 15.78
C ASP A 11 -2.10 -29.20 16.38
N MET A 12 -1.04 -29.15 15.56
CA MET A 12 0.32 -29.40 16.00
C MET A 12 0.81 -28.36 17.02
N ILE A 13 0.57 -27.07 16.77
CA ILE A 13 0.94 -25.97 17.68
C ILE A 13 0.20 -26.10 19.01
N GLN A 14 -1.10 -26.42 18.98
CA GLN A 14 -1.89 -26.67 20.17
C GLN A 14 -1.31 -27.84 20.98
N GLY A 15 -0.93 -28.93 20.32
CA GLY A 15 -0.29 -30.07 20.98
C GLY A 15 1.05 -29.75 21.64
N PHE A 16 1.79 -28.73 21.20
CA PHE A 16 2.99 -28.25 21.92
C PHE A 16 2.61 -27.47 23.18
N ALA A 17 1.58 -26.62 23.12
CA ALA A 17 1.07 -25.87 24.26
C ALA A 17 0.55 -26.81 25.36
N ASP A 18 -0.24 -27.83 24.98
CA ASP A 18 -0.81 -28.81 25.91
C ASP A 18 0.26 -29.63 26.65
N ARG A 19 1.43 -29.84 26.01
CA ARG A 19 2.58 -30.54 26.58
C ARG A 19 3.57 -29.62 27.30
N ASN A 20 3.27 -28.32 27.39
CA ASN A 20 4.16 -27.28 27.91
C ASN A 20 5.52 -27.21 27.18
N ASP A 21 5.56 -27.62 25.91
CA ASP A 21 6.74 -27.55 25.06
C ASP A 21 6.82 -26.16 24.39
N MET A 22 7.12 -25.17 25.22
CA MET A 22 7.09 -23.77 24.80
C MET A 22 8.11 -23.47 23.69
N LYS A 23 9.22 -24.22 23.63
CA LYS A 23 10.23 -24.04 22.59
C LYS A 23 9.66 -24.38 21.20
N ASN A 24 9.12 -25.59 21.04
CA ASN A 24 8.54 -26.01 19.77
C ASN A 24 7.26 -25.25 19.43
N PHE A 25 6.51 -24.80 20.44
CA PHE A 25 5.39 -23.87 20.26
C PHE A 25 5.85 -22.57 19.59
N TYR A 26 6.84 -21.87 20.15
CA TYR A 26 7.32 -20.60 19.59
C TYR A 26 8.07 -20.77 18.26
N ASP A 27 8.81 -21.86 18.06
CA ASP A 27 9.49 -22.13 16.79
C ASP A 27 8.47 -22.41 15.67
N SER A 28 7.41 -23.17 15.95
CA SER A 28 6.30 -23.38 15.00
C SER A 28 5.53 -22.09 14.71
N LEU A 29 5.35 -21.23 15.72
CA LEU A 29 4.74 -19.91 15.55
C LEU A 29 5.58 -19.04 14.60
N LYS A 30 6.92 -19.04 14.75
CA LYS A 30 7.82 -18.33 13.82
C LYS A 30 7.78 -18.90 12.40
N GLU A 31 7.54 -20.19 12.22
CA GLU A 31 7.38 -20.79 10.89
C GLU A 31 6.08 -20.32 10.21
N VAL A 32 4.99 -20.19 10.98
CA VAL A 32 3.69 -19.72 10.47
C VAL A 32 3.68 -18.23 10.18
N TYR A 33 4.19 -17.41 11.12
CA TYR A 33 4.17 -15.95 11.01
C TYR A 33 5.42 -15.37 10.32
N GLY A 34 6.46 -16.17 10.13
CA GLY A 34 7.74 -15.74 9.61
C GLY A 34 8.66 -15.08 10.67
N PRO A 35 9.85 -14.64 10.26
CA PRO A 35 10.81 -14.00 11.16
C PRO A 35 10.23 -12.73 11.80
N THR A 36 10.14 -12.74 13.13
CA THR A 36 9.85 -11.56 13.95
C THR A 36 11.12 -10.71 14.00
N THR A 37 11.31 -9.84 13.01
CA THR A 37 12.31 -8.79 13.12
C THR A 37 11.83 -7.81 14.18
N ALA A 38 12.54 -7.75 15.31
CA ALA A 38 12.48 -6.56 16.15
C ALA A 38 12.76 -5.38 15.23
N ARG A 39 11.74 -4.53 15.03
CA ARG A 39 11.75 -3.44 14.05
C ARG A 39 12.64 -2.31 14.58
N THR A 40 13.92 -2.59 14.74
CA THR A 40 14.93 -1.55 14.92
C THR A 40 15.10 -0.92 13.55
N LEU A 41 14.59 0.30 13.39
CA LEU A 41 14.82 1.06 12.16
C LEU A 41 16.33 1.17 11.94
N SER A 42 16.79 0.77 10.76
CA SER A 42 18.22 0.78 10.45
C SER A 42 18.75 2.21 10.49
N PRO A 43 19.93 2.45 11.08
CA PRO A 43 20.57 3.77 11.03
C PRO A 43 20.73 4.28 9.60
N LEU A 44 20.58 5.58 9.42
CA LEU A 44 20.70 6.25 8.11
C LEU A 44 21.74 7.36 8.16
N LEU A 45 22.33 7.68 7.02
CA LEU A 45 23.14 8.88 6.87
C LEU A 45 22.24 10.10 6.64
N SER A 46 22.67 11.26 7.15
CA SER A 46 22.11 12.57 6.83
C SER A 46 22.16 12.86 5.32
N ALA A 47 21.42 13.88 4.86
CA ALA A 47 21.35 14.22 3.44
C ALA A 47 22.73 14.53 2.81
N ASP A 48 23.62 15.16 3.59
CA ASP A 48 25.01 15.46 3.22
C ASP A 48 25.98 14.28 3.42
N GLY A 49 25.51 13.16 3.98
CA GLY A 49 26.31 11.98 4.27
C GLY A 49 27.25 12.09 5.47
N ALA A 50 27.26 13.21 6.20
CA ALA A 50 28.24 13.49 7.25
C ALA A 50 27.94 12.81 8.60
N THR A 51 26.65 12.65 8.93
CA THR A 51 26.21 12.18 10.26
C THR A 51 25.42 10.89 10.14
N LEU A 52 25.75 9.91 11.01
CA LEU A 52 24.94 8.70 11.17
C LEU A 52 23.82 8.96 12.18
N ILE A 53 22.59 8.84 11.71
CA ILE A 53 21.35 8.98 12.47
C ILE A 53 20.94 7.61 12.97
N THR A 54 20.90 7.45 14.29
CA THR A 54 20.50 6.21 14.98
C THR A 54 19.19 6.35 15.76
N ASP A 55 18.81 7.59 16.05
CA ASP A 55 17.57 7.94 16.75
C ASP A 55 16.34 7.64 15.87
N LYS A 56 15.32 7.03 16.48
CA LYS A 56 14.17 6.47 15.76
C LYS A 56 13.35 7.57 15.08
N GLU A 57 13.03 8.62 15.82
CA GLU A 57 12.23 9.74 15.32
C GLU A 57 12.99 10.46 14.20
N LYS A 58 14.29 10.70 14.37
CA LYS A 58 15.12 11.32 13.33
C LYS A 58 15.31 10.45 12.09
N VAL A 59 15.32 9.12 12.22
CA VAL A 59 15.33 8.21 11.05
C VAL A 59 14.03 8.33 10.26
N LEU A 60 12.89 8.46 10.94
CA LEU A 60 11.60 8.68 10.28
C LEU A 60 11.55 10.05 9.59
N GLU A 61 12.04 11.10 10.25
CA GLU A 61 12.17 12.44 9.66
C GLU A 61 13.05 12.42 8.41
N ARG A 62 14.22 11.78 8.48
CA ARG A 62 15.14 11.62 7.35
C ARG A 62 14.50 10.90 6.15
N TRP A 63 13.65 9.91 6.39
CA TRP A 63 12.85 9.27 5.34
C TRP A 63 11.80 10.21 4.76
N GLY A 64 11.13 10.99 5.61
CA GLY A 64 10.17 12.02 5.21
C GLY A 64 10.82 13.03 4.27
N GLU A 65 11.94 13.63 4.68
CA GLU A 65 12.74 14.55 3.87
C GLU A 65 13.14 13.94 2.51
N HIS A 66 13.59 12.69 2.51
CA HIS A 66 13.99 12.00 1.28
C HIS A 66 12.82 11.85 0.30
N PHE A 67 11.69 11.31 0.76
CA PHE A 67 10.56 11.06 -0.12
C PHE A 67 9.86 12.35 -0.55
N ASP A 68 9.86 13.39 0.29
CA ASP A 68 9.39 14.72 -0.09
C ASP A 68 10.19 15.27 -1.28
N SER A 69 11.53 15.25 -1.19
CA SER A 69 12.42 15.67 -2.27
C SER A 69 12.27 14.85 -3.56
N VAL A 70 11.97 13.54 -3.45
CA VAL A 70 11.83 12.67 -4.62
C VAL A 70 10.45 12.81 -5.27
N LEU A 71 9.38 12.95 -4.48
CA LEU A 71 7.99 12.91 -4.96
C LEU A 71 7.41 14.29 -5.25
N ASN A 72 7.83 15.33 -4.54
CA ASN A 72 7.25 16.69 -4.62
C ASN A 72 8.17 17.67 -5.37
N ARG A 73 8.76 17.22 -6.48
CA ARG A 73 9.63 18.06 -7.31
C ARG A 73 8.82 19.09 -8.08
N SER A 74 9.23 20.35 -8.01
CA SER A 74 8.67 21.39 -8.87
C SER A 74 8.96 21.04 -10.34
N SER A 75 7.93 21.16 -11.17
CA SER A 75 8.05 21.02 -12.62
C SER A 75 7.88 22.39 -13.27
N THR A 76 8.67 22.66 -14.30
CA THR A 76 8.51 23.84 -15.16
C THR A 76 7.69 23.41 -16.37
N ILE A 77 6.53 24.06 -16.54
CA ILE A 77 5.61 23.78 -17.64
C ILE A 77 5.86 24.82 -18.73
N ASN A 78 6.14 24.39 -19.95
CA ASN A 78 6.30 25.28 -21.10
C ASN A 78 4.93 25.59 -21.72
N GLY A 79 4.43 26.82 -21.54
CA GLY A 79 3.15 27.27 -22.10
C GLY A 79 3.08 27.16 -23.62
N GLU A 80 4.17 27.49 -24.35
CA GLU A 80 4.19 27.38 -25.82
C GLU A 80 4.04 25.94 -26.29
N ALA A 81 4.50 24.96 -25.51
CA ALA A 81 4.32 23.55 -25.83
C ALA A 81 2.86 23.13 -25.65
N ILE A 82 2.18 23.64 -24.63
CA ILE A 82 0.75 23.41 -24.38
C ILE A 82 -0.10 24.01 -25.52
N ASP A 83 0.20 25.24 -25.92
CA ASP A 83 -0.56 25.93 -26.97
C ASP A 83 -0.45 25.23 -28.34
N LYS A 84 0.64 24.48 -28.56
CA LYS A 84 0.86 23.67 -29.77
C LYS A 84 0.14 22.31 -29.72
N LEU A 85 -0.38 21.88 -28.58
CA LEU A 85 -1.11 20.62 -28.49
C LEU A 85 -2.47 20.73 -29.20
N PRO A 86 -2.80 19.80 -30.11
CA PRO A 86 -4.10 19.79 -30.76
C PRO A 86 -5.20 19.60 -29.71
N GLN A 87 -6.17 20.52 -29.70
CA GLN A 87 -7.33 20.43 -28.83
C GLN A 87 -8.34 19.43 -29.40
N VAL A 88 -8.80 18.51 -28.56
CA VAL A 88 -9.84 17.53 -28.89
C VAL A 88 -11.17 18.03 -28.31
N PRO A 89 -12.32 17.79 -28.98
CA PRO A 89 -13.62 18.09 -28.39
C PRO A 89 -13.78 17.49 -26.99
N VAL A 90 -14.52 18.19 -26.13
CA VAL A 90 -14.81 17.72 -24.77
C VAL A 90 -15.66 16.46 -24.85
N GLU A 91 -15.23 15.41 -24.14
CA GLU A 91 -15.97 14.15 -24.05
C GLU A 91 -16.92 14.21 -22.85
N GLU A 92 -18.17 14.64 -23.10
CA GLU A 92 -19.19 14.79 -22.05
C GLU A 92 -19.51 13.47 -21.32
N SER A 93 -19.27 12.32 -21.96
CA SER A 93 -19.50 11.02 -21.32
C SER A 93 -18.57 10.75 -20.12
N MET A 94 -17.45 11.46 -20.02
CA MET A 94 -16.53 11.35 -18.88
C MET A 94 -17.01 12.06 -17.61
N ASP A 95 -18.02 12.93 -17.70
CA ASP A 95 -18.61 13.64 -16.54
C ASP A 95 -19.78 12.87 -15.89
N VAL A 96 -20.07 11.67 -16.41
CA VAL A 96 -21.12 10.81 -15.87
C VAL A 96 -20.61 10.05 -14.64
N ALA A 97 -21.43 10.01 -13.59
CA ALA A 97 -21.09 9.26 -12.38
C ALA A 97 -20.82 7.77 -12.71
N PRO A 98 -19.82 7.13 -12.06
CA PRO A 98 -19.47 5.74 -12.34
C PRO A 98 -20.64 4.80 -12.17
N THR A 99 -20.83 3.90 -13.13
CA THR A 99 -21.88 2.88 -13.13
C THR A 99 -21.52 1.68 -12.26
N LEU A 100 -22.53 0.93 -11.81
CA LEU A 100 -22.31 -0.29 -11.04
C LEU A 100 -21.46 -1.34 -11.79
N GLU A 101 -21.60 -1.40 -13.11
CA GLU A 101 -20.89 -2.32 -14.00
C GLU A 101 -19.40 -1.98 -14.11
N GLU A 102 -19.07 -0.69 -14.20
CA GLU A 102 -17.69 -0.21 -14.14
C GLU A 102 -17.03 -0.56 -12.81
N ILE A 103 -17.73 -0.34 -11.69
CA ILE A 103 -17.19 -0.70 -10.37
C ILE A 103 -16.97 -2.22 -10.28
N GLN A 104 -17.92 -3.02 -10.78
CA GLN A 104 -17.76 -4.47 -10.79
C GLN A 104 -16.57 -4.91 -11.65
N LYS A 105 -16.37 -4.25 -12.79
CA LYS A 105 -15.20 -4.50 -13.67
C LYS A 105 -13.91 -4.11 -12.98
N ALA A 106 -13.84 -2.95 -12.33
CA ALA A 106 -12.68 -2.49 -11.58
C ALA A 106 -12.31 -3.46 -10.45
N CYS A 107 -13.30 -3.93 -9.66
CA CYS A 107 -13.07 -4.95 -8.63
C CYS A 107 -12.44 -6.23 -9.20
N ARG A 108 -12.93 -6.73 -10.34
CA ARG A 108 -12.38 -7.93 -11.00
C ARG A 108 -10.93 -7.74 -11.47
N LEU A 109 -10.58 -6.53 -11.92
CA LEU A 109 -9.26 -6.18 -12.44
C LEU A 109 -8.20 -5.97 -11.33
N LEU A 110 -8.60 -5.90 -10.06
CA LEU A 110 -7.64 -5.82 -8.95
C LEU A 110 -6.67 -7.01 -9.00
N SER A 111 -5.44 -6.81 -8.53
CA SER A 111 -4.50 -7.92 -8.35
C SER A 111 -4.66 -8.54 -6.95
N SER A 112 -4.67 -9.87 -6.90
CA SER A 112 -4.74 -10.63 -5.65
C SER A 112 -3.34 -10.90 -5.08
N GLY A 113 -3.25 -11.19 -3.78
CA GLY A 113 -2.00 -11.46 -3.06
C GLY A 113 -1.10 -10.24 -2.90
N LYS A 114 -1.65 -9.02 -3.04
CA LYS A 114 -0.92 -7.78 -2.81
C LYS A 114 -1.17 -7.25 -1.39
N THR A 115 -0.18 -6.56 -0.84
CA THR A 115 -0.31 -5.91 0.47
C THR A 115 -1.42 -4.86 0.41
N PRO A 116 -2.35 -4.85 1.38
CA PRO A 116 -3.39 -3.84 1.45
C PRO A 116 -2.80 -2.45 1.76
N GLY A 117 -3.61 -1.42 1.49
CA GLY A 117 -3.29 -0.06 1.91
C GLY A 117 -3.36 0.14 3.43
N PRO A 118 -3.29 1.39 3.91
CA PRO A 118 -3.25 1.73 5.33
C PRO A 118 -4.47 1.27 6.13
N VAL A 119 -5.61 1.06 5.47
CA VAL A 119 -6.86 0.57 6.07
C VAL A 119 -6.88 -0.97 6.20
N PHE A 120 -5.84 -1.66 5.73
CA PHE A 120 -5.64 -3.12 5.83
C PHE A 120 -6.75 -4.00 5.22
N ILE A 121 -7.59 -3.45 4.33
CA ILE A 121 -8.59 -4.22 3.57
C ILE A 121 -7.95 -4.73 2.27
N PRO A 122 -7.86 -6.06 2.06
CA PRO A 122 -7.22 -6.64 0.89
C PRO A 122 -8.18 -6.67 -0.32
N ALA A 123 -7.62 -6.84 -1.52
CA ALA A 123 -8.38 -6.80 -2.78
C ALA A 123 -9.42 -7.92 -2.92
N GLU A 124 -9.15 -9.06 -2.29
CA GLU A 124 -9.97 -10.26 -2.27
C GLU A 124 -11.36 -9.98 -1.68
N VAL A 125 -11.46 -9.09 -0.69
CA VAL A 125 -12.75 -8.70 -0.10
C VAL A 125 -13.65 -8.05 -1.15
N PHE A 126 -13.09 -7.26 -2.07
CA PHE A 126 -13.85 -6.57 -3.12
C PHE A 126 -14.14 -7.47 -4.32
N LYS A 127 -13.26 -8.44 -4.59
CA LYS A 127 -13.47 -9.45 -5.63
C LYS A 127 -14.55 -10.46 -5.25
N GLU A 128 -14.44 -11.03 -4.06
CA GLU A 128 -15.30 -12.12 -3.58
C GLU A 128 -16.56 -11.61 -2.87
N GLY A 129 -16.60 -10.34 -2.46
CA GLY A 129 -17.74 -9.73 -1.76
C GLY A 129 -19.01 -9.59 -2.62
N GLY A 130 -18.95 -9.93 -3.90
CA GLY A 130 -20.09 -9.99 -4.81
C GLY A 130 -20.84 -8.68 -4.96
N ILE A 131 -22.07 -8.76 -5.47
CA ILE A 131 -22.87 -7.58 -5.83
C ILE A 131 -23.22 -6.70 -4.62
N ALA A 132 -23.30 -7.28 -3.42
CA ALA A 132 -23.58 -6.53 -2.19
C ALA A 132 -22.44 -5.55 -1.87
N SER A 133 -21.19 -6.01 -1.95
CA SER A 133 -20.00 -5.17 -1.79
C SER A 133 -19.92 -4.11 -2.89
N THR A 134 -20.09 -4.50 -4.16
CA THR A 134 -20.08 -3.57 -5.30
C THR A 134 -21.11 -2.45 -5.13
N ARG A 135 -22.34 -2.76 -4.68
CA ARG A 135 -23.39 -1.74 -4.47
C ARG A 135 -23.01 -0.71 -3.41
N LYS A 136 -22.33 -1.12 -2.33
CA LYS A 136 -21.87 -0.20 -1.28
C LYS A 136 -20.76 0.72 -1.77
N ILE A 137 -19.80 0.20 -2.52
CA ILE A 137 -18.74 0.99 -3.14
C ILE A 137 -19.34 1.99 -4.15
N HIS A 138 -20.25 1.53 -4.99
CA HIS A 138 -20.93 2.39 -5.97
C HIS A 138 -21.72 3.52 -5.29
N GLN A 139 -22.42 3.24 -4.18
CA GLN A 139 -23.07 4.29 -3.39
C GLN A 139 -22.06 5.32 -2.87
N LEU A 140 -20.92 4.88 -2.33
CA LEU A 140 -19.87 5.77 -1.88
C LEU A 140 -19.31 6.63 -3.03
N PHE A 141 -19.03 6.03 -4.18
CA PHE A 141 -18.46 6.75 -5.32
C PHE A 141 -19.43 7.77 -5.90
N ARG A 142 -20.74 7.48 -5.91
CA ARG A 142 -21.75 8.47 -6.28
C ARG A 142 -21.80 9.66 -5.31
N LEU A 143 -21.60 9.42 -4.01
CA LEU A 143 -21.49 10.52 -3.04
C LEU A 143 -20.23 11.35 -3.27
N ILE A 144 -19.10 10.69 -3.54
CA ILE A 144 -17.84 11.38 -3.90
C ILE A 144 -18.03 12.23 -5.16
N TRP A 145 -18.68 11.68 -6.19
CA TRP A 145 -18.97 12.38 -7.44
C TRP A 145 -19.88 13.59 -7.21
N MET A 146 -20.98 13.41 -6.47
CA MET A 146 -21.96 14.47 -6.20
C MET A 146 -21.40 15.61 -5.33
N HIS A 147 -20.50 15.30 -4.40
CA HIS A 147 -19.90 16.28 -3.49
C HIS A 147 -18.52 16.74 -3.91
N GLU A 148 -17.98 16.22 -5.01
CA GLU A 148 -16.63 16.48 -5.53
C GLU A 148 -15.54 16.35 -4.45
N THR A 149 -15.76 15.48 -3.45
CA THR A 149 -14.91 15.38 -2.26
C THR A 149 -14.45 13.94 -2.07
N VAL A 150 -13.15 13.72 -2.26
CA VAL A 150 -12.51 12.42 -2.06
C VAL A 150 -12.04 12.28 -0.60
N PRO A 151 -12.36 11.15 0.09
CA PRO A 151 -11.89 10.88 1.44
C PRO A 151 -10.36 10.95 1.55
N GLN A 152 -9.85 11.46 2.68
CA GLN A 152 -8.41 11.59 2.89
C GLN A 152 -7.70 10.22 2.84
N ASP A 153 -8.32 9.18 3.38
CA ASP A 153 -7.82 7.79 3.34
C ASP A 153 -7.58 7.24 1.92
N PHE A 154 -8.17 7.85 0.89
CA PHE A 154 -7.93 7.46 -0.52
C PHE A 154 -6.75 8.21 -1.13
N LYS A 155 -6.44 9.39 -0.60
CA LYS A 155 -5.33 10.25 -1.04
C LYS A 155 -4.03 9.92 -0.30
N ASP A 156 -4.14 9.50 0.96
CA ASP A 156 -3.00 9.13 1.78
C ASP A 156 -2.40 7.78 1.34
N ALA A 157 -1.08 7.70 1.41
CA ALA A 157 -0.32 6.49 1.13
C ALA A 157 0.70 6.22 2.23
N SER A 158 0.82 4.95 2.62
CA SER A 158 1.94 4.51 3.46
C SER A 158 3.11 4.16 2.56
N ILE A 159 4.23 4.88 2.68
CA ILE A 159 5.44 4.58 1.93
C ILE A 159 6.26 3.53 2.70
N ILE A 160 6.49 2.39 2.06
CA ILE A 160 7.43 1.37 2.54
C ILE A 160 8.72 1.49 1.74
N HIS A 161 9.86 1.60 2.41
CA HIS A 161 11.15 1.57 1.76
C HIS A 161 11.70 0.13 1.70
N LEU A 162 12.21 -0.26 0.54
CA LEU A 162 12.87 -1.55 0.32
C LEU A 162 14.29 -1.33 -0.15
N TYR A 163 15.25 -1.92 0.55
CA TYR A 163 16.65 -1.86 0.14
C TYR A 163 16.85 -2.57 -1.21
N LYS A 164 17.45 -1.87 -2.18
CA LYS A 164 17.67 -2.37 -3.55
C LYS A 164 18.77 -3.44 -3.63
N ARG A 165 19.40 -3.79 -2.51
CA ARG A 165 20.54 -4.73 -2.41
C ARG A 165 21.78 -4.27 -3.18
N ASN A 166 21.96 -2.96 -3.30
CA ASN A 166 23.15 -2.36 -3.88
C ASN A 166 23.58 -1.11 -3.08
N GLY A 167 24.90 -0.87 -3.04
CA GLY A 167 25.46 0.28 -2.33
C GLY A 167 25.41 0.17 -0.80
N ASN A 168 25.50 1.31 -0.12
CA ASN A 168 25.41 1.38 1.34
C ASN A 168 23.92 1.42 1.76
N HIS A 169 23.48 0.49 2.61
CA HIS A 169 22.11 0.43 3.11
C HIS A 169 21.70 1.64 3.97
N GLN A 170 22.66 2.41 4.47
CA GLN A 170 22.43 3.61 5.27
C GLN A 170 22.09 4.84 4.41
N VAL A 171 22.24 4.75 3.08
CA VAL A 171 21.93 5.83 2.13
C VAL A 171 20.52 5.64 1.59
N CYS A 172 19.65 6.64 1.75
CA CYS A 172 18.25 6.56 1.32
C CYS A 172 18.06 6.24 -0.17
N ASP A 173 18.90 6.78 -1.06
CA ASP A 173 18.82 6.56 -2.51
C ASP A 173 18.99 5.09 -2.92
N ASN A 174 19.66 4.29 -2.08
CA ASN A 174 19.82 2.84 -2.28
C ASN A 174 18.57 2.04 -1.87
N HIS A 175 17.48 2.72 -1.51
CA HIS A 175 16.18 2.11 -1.27
C HIS A 175 15.18 2.52 -2.36
N ARG A 176 14.14 1.72 -2.48
CA ARG A 176 12.98 1.97 -3.33
C ARG A 176 11.78 2.22 -2.43
N GLY A 177 11.16 3.39 -2.54
CA GLY A 177 9.84 3.64 -1.96
C GLY A 177 8.76 2.91 -2.73
N ILE A 178 7.82 2.30 -2.00
CA ILE A 178 6.59 1.71 -2.51
C ILE A 178 5.43 2.35 -1.75
N SER A 179 4.58 3.08 -2.45
CA SER A 179 3.37 3.67 -1.89
C SER A 179 2.24 2.65 -1.81
N LEU A 180 1.79 2.35 -0.60
CA LEU A 180 0.64 1.52 -0.34
C LEU A 180 -0.61 2.41 -0.21
N LEU A 181 -1.46 2.36 -1.24
CA LEU A 181 -2.73 3.09 -1.32
C LEU A 181 -3.91 2.22 -0.89
N SER A 182 -4.98 2.86 -0.40
CA SER A 182 -6.28 2.22 -0.18
C SER A 182 -6.74 1.47 -1.42
N ILE A 183 -7.20 0.22 -1.25
CA ILE A 183 -7.73 -0.56 -2.36
C ILE A 183 -8.98 0.10 -2.92
N THR A 184 -9.84 0.67 -2.08
CA THR A 184 -11.03 1.40 -2.54
C THR A 184 -10.65 2.64 -3.35
N GLY A 185 -9.60 3.36 -2.95
CA GLY A 185 -9.04 4.45 -3.76
C GLY A 185 -8.56 3.97 -5.14
N LYS A 186 -7.93 2.79 -5.22
CA LYS A 186 -7.51 2.17 -6.49
C LYS A 186 -8.66 1.68 -7.36
N ILE A 187 -9.86 1.48 -6.81
CA ILE A 187 -11.06 1.13 -7.59
C ILE A 187 -11.65 2.41 -8.21
N LEU A 188 -11.50 3.56 -7.54
CA LEU A 188 -11.99 4.85 -8.03
C LEU A 188 -11.09 5.46 -9.11
N ALA A 189 -9.77 5.28 -8.99
CA ALA A 189 -8.76 5.78 -9.94
C ALA A 189 -8.65 4.91 -11.19
#